data_AF-A0A371BM70-F1
#
_entry.id   AF-A0A371BM70-F1
#
_cell.length_a   1.000
_cell.length_b   1.000
_cell.length_c   1.000
_cell.angle_alpha   90.00
_cell.angle_beta   90.00
_cell.angle_gamma   90.00
#
_symmetry.space_group_name_H-M   'P 1'
#
loop_
_entity.id
_entity.type
_entity.pdbx_description
1 polymer ?
#
loop_
_entity_poly.entity_id
_entity_poly.type
_entity_poly.pdbx_seq_one_letter_code
_entity_poly.pdbx_strand_id
1 'polypeptide(L)'
;MTRLLGKLGLKRRHKKIVTGTAFGAAVAVVVTGAVLYPGFKTTEVELNDGGVWVVSKSKNAVGRLNYPSRVLDGAVTPASTTFDILQDAGEVFVDDESGSTLNQVSPANMRLGGDKQLPGAADVS
;
A
#
# COMPACT_ATOMS: atom_id res chain seq x y z
N MET A 1 -20.63 60.44 -44.52
CA MET A 1 -19.37 59.79 -44.07
C MET A 1 -19.76 58.64 -43.14
N THR A 2 -19.88 57.43 -43.70
CA THR A 2 -20.73 56.38 -43.14
C THR A 2 -19.89 55.14 -42.82
N ARG A 3 -19.92 54.75 -41.54
CA ARG A 3 -19.66 53.39 -40.99
C ARG A 3 -18.26 52.79 -41.16
N LEU A 4 -17.40 53.06 -40.17
CA LEU A 4 -16.20 52.25 -39.88
C LEU A 4 -16.18 51.65 -38.45
N LEU A 5 -17.33 51.39 -37.80
CA LEU A 5 -17.36 50.80 -36.45
C LEU A 5 -17.86 49.34 -36.35
N GLY A 6 -18.39 48.74 -37.42
CA GLY A 6 -19.05 47.43 -37.34
C GLY A 6 -18.13 46.20 -37.36
N LYS A 7 -16.89 46.33 -37.86
CA LYS A 7 -16.01 45.18 -38.09
C LYS A 7 -15.27 44.67 -36.85
N LEU A 8 -15.16 45.49 -35.80
CA LEU A 8 -14.40 45.14 -34.59
C LEU A 8 -15.21 44.28 -33.61
N GLY A 9 -16.52 44.55 -33.47
CA GLY A 9 -17.43 43.78 -32.61
C GLY A 9 -17.73 42.37 -33.12
N LEU A 10 -17.89 42.21 -34.43
CA LEU A 10 -18.17 40.92 -35.06
C LEU A 10 -16.97 39.97 -34.97
N LYS A 11 -15.75 40.47 -35.19
CA LYS A 11 -14.51 39.69 -35.03
C LYS A 11 -14.28 39.26 -33.58
N ARG A 12 -14.56 40.14 -32.59
CA ARG A 12 -14.48 39.79 -31.16
C ARG A 12 -15.52 38.75 -30.75
N ARG A 13 -16.75 38.86 -31.24
CA ARG A 13 -17.84 37.92 -30.94
C ARG A 13 -17.62 36.55 -31.58
N HIS A 14 -17.17 36.52 -32.84
CA HIS A 14 -16.76 35.26 -33.49
C HIS A 14 -15.56 34.62 -32.81
N LYS A 15 -14.53 35.39 -32.44
CA LYS A 15 -13.39 34.86 -31.67
C LYS A 15 -13.87 34.27 -30.33
N LYS A 16 -14.70 34.98 -29.56
CA LYS A 16 -15.25 34.47 -28.29
C LYS A 16 -16.07 33.19 -28.45
N ILE A 17 -16.89 33.10 -29.50
CA ILE A 17 -17.70 31.89 -29.77
C ILE A 17 -16.80 30.72 -30.16
N VAL A 18 -15.83 30.94 -31.07
CA VAL A 18 -14.88 29.91 -31.50
C VAL A 18 -14.01 29.42 -30.35
N THR A 19 -13.58 30.32 -29.46
CA THR A 19 -12.81 29.95 -28.26
C THR A 19 -13.67 29.15 -27.26
N GLY A 20 -14.94 29.52 -27.06
CA GLY A 20 -15.86 28.79 -26.19
C GLY A 20 -16.18 27.39 -26.71
N THR A 21 -16.41 27.24 -28.01
CA THR A 21 -16.66 25.92 -28.63
C THR A 21 -15.42 25.03 -28.61
N ALA A 22 -14.23 25.60 -28.86
CA ALA A 22 -12.98 24.84 -28.80
C ALA A 22 -12.69 24.35 -27.37
N PHE A 23 -12.93 25.20 -26.37
CA PHE A 23 -12.79 24.81 -24.97
C PHE A 23 -13.78 23.72 -24.57
N GLY A 24 -15.06 23.87 -24.96
CA GLY A 24 -16.08 22.85 -24.70
C GLY A 24 -15.74 21.50 -25.34
N ALA A 25 -15.25 21.51 -26.59
CA ALA A 25 -14.80 20.29 -27.26
C ALA A 25 -13.62 19.63 -26.54
N ALA A 26 -12.62 20.41 -26.09
CA ALA A 26 -11.50 19.88 -25.34
C ALA A 26 -11.94 19.25 -24.01
N VAL A 27 -12.84 19.90 -23.27
CA VAL A 27 -13.40 19.36 -22.03
C VAL A 27 -14.16 18.06 -22.30
N ALA A 28 -14.99 18.01 -23.35
CA ALA A 28 -15.73 16.80 -23.71
C ALA A 28 -14.80 15.62 -24.04
N VAL A 29 -13.71 15.86 -24.76
CA VAL A 29 -12.70 14.83 -25.06
C VAL A 29 -12.04 14.31 -23.79
N VAL A 30 -11.63 15.21 -22.88
CA VAL A 30 -10.99 14.82 -21.61
C VAL A 30 -11.94 14.02 -20.73
N VAL A 31 -13.19 14.46 -20.58
CA VAL A 31 -14.20 13.76 -19.78
C VAL A 31 -14.52 12.39 -20.38
N THR A 32 -14.69 12.30 -21.69
CA THR A 32 -14.91 11.02 -22.37
C THR A 32 -13.74 10.08 -22.17
N GLY A 33 -12.50 10.59 -22.29
CA GLY A 33 -11.29 9.83 -22.00
C GLY A 33 -11.25 9.32 -20.57
N ALA A 34 -11.57 10.15 -19.58
CA ALA A 34 -11.59 9.75 -18.18
C ALA A 34 -12.67 8.70 -17.87
N VAL A 35 -13.83 8.76 -18.53
CA VAL A 35 -14.91 7.76 -18.38
C VAL A 35 -14.53 6.43 -19.01
N LEU A 36 -13.94 6.45 -20.21
CA LEU A 36 -13.53 5.24 -20.93
C LEU A 36 -12.27 4.61 -20.33
N TYR A 37 -11.40 5.43 -19.74
CA TYR A 37 -10.13 5.02 -19.15
C TYR A 37 -10.03 5.52 -17.70
N PRO A 38 -10.74 4.90 -16.75
CA PRO A 38 -10.77 5.32 -15.34
C PRO A 38 -9.41 5.17 -14.60
N GLY A 39 -8.35 4.79 -15.31
CA GLY A 39 -7.04 4.49 -14.75
C GLY A 39 -6.99 3.10 -14.11
N PHE A 40 -5.79 2.69 -13.69
CA PHE A 40 -5.64 1.50 -12.87
C PHE A 40 -5.94 1.86 -11.42
N LYS A 41 -6.81 1.08 -10.78
CA LYS A 41 -6.88 1.09 -9.32
C LYS A 41 -5.58 0.46 -8.83
N THR A 42 -4.77 1.21 -8.07
CA THR A 42 -3.73 0.58 -7.25
C THR A 42 -4.47 -0.38 -6.33
N THR A 43 -4.43 -1.66 -6.65
CA THR A 43 -4.90 -2.68 -5.74
C THR A 43 -3.93 -2.69 -4.57
N GLU A 44 -4.39 -2.30 -3.39
CA GLU A 44 -3.78 -2.73 -2.13
C GLU A 44 -4.03 -4.23 -2.05
N VAL A 45 -3.15 -5.00 -2.69
CA VAL A 45 -3.24 -6.45 -2.66
C VAL A 45 -2.64 -6.90 -1.34
N GLU A 46 -3.48 -7.45 -0.46
CA GLU A 46 -3.05 -8.40 0.58
C GLU A 46 -2.51 -9.65 -0.12
N LEU A 47 -1.32 -9.54 -0.70
CA LEU A 47 -0.63 -10.67 -1.27
C LEU A 47 0.21 -11.31 -0.17
N ASN A 48 -0.24 -12.47 0.30
CA ASN A 48 0.67 -13.45 0.86
C ASN A 48 1.61 -13.87 -0.28
N ASP A 49 2.80 -13.31 -0.31
CA ASP A 49 3.84 -13.48 -1.33
C ASP A 49 4.52 -14.87 -1.31
N GLY A 50 3.81 -15.88 -0.77
CA GLY A 50 4.26 -17.27 -0.70
C GLY A 50 5.38 -17.54 0.29
N GLY A 51 5.78 -16.53 1.08
CA GLY A 51 6.71 -16.71 2.20
C GLY A 51 6.03 -17.42 3.37
N VAL A 52 6.74 -18.35 4.00
CA VAL A 52 6.27 -19.09 5.19
C VAL A 52 7.14 -18.70 6.37
N TRP A 53 6.52 -18.33 7.49
CA TRP A 53 7.23 -18.13 8.74
C TRP A 53 7.51 -19.46 9.43
N VAL A 54 8.74 -19.60 9.94
CA VAL A 54 9.20 -20.83 10.58
C VAL A 54 9.84 -20.47 11.92
N VAL A 55 9.40 -21.17 12.95
CA VAL A 55 9.90 -21.03 14.32
C VAL A 55 10.87 -22.18 14.61
N SER A 56 12.03 -21.85 15.18
CA SER A 56 13.01 -22.84 15.63
C SER A 56 13.49 -22.52 17.04
N LYS A 57 12.85 -23.17 18.03
CA LYS A 57 13.19 -23.01 19.46
C LYS A 57 14.63 -23.46 19.76
N SER A 58 15.12 -24.52 19.09
CA SER A 58 16.50 -25.00 19.25
C SER A 58 17.58 -24.05 18.70
N LYS A 59 17.22 -23.19 17.73
CA LYS A 59 18.12 -22.18 17.15
C LYS A 59 17.88 -20.77 17.70
N ASN A 60 16.91 -20.61 18.63
CA ASN A 60 16.40 -19.32 19.08
C ASN A 60 16.18 -18.35 17.89
N ALA A 61 15.40 -18.81 16.91
CA ALA A 61 15.23 -18.08 15.66
C ALA A 61 13.80 -18.19 15.13
N VAL A 62 13.33 -17.07 14.60
CA VAL A 62 12.13 -16.98 13.78
C VAL A 62 12.55 -16.47 12.41
N GLY A 63 12.27 -17.23 11.37
CA GLY A 63 12.74 -16.94 10.03
C GLY A 63 11.64 -16.98 8.99
N ARG A 64 11.88 -16.29 7.88
CA ARG A 64 10.97 -16.28 6.74
C ARG A 64 11.57 -17.08 5.60
N LEU A 65 10.89 -18.14 5.21
CA LEU A 65 11.28 -19.04 4.13
C LEU A 65 10.52 -18.68 2.87
N ASN A 66 11.23 -18.40 1.79
CA ASN A 66 10.67 -18.36 0.46
C ASN A 66 10.40 -19.79 -0.02
N TYR A 67 9.15 -20.22 -0.04
CA TYR A 67 8.81 -21.63 -0.29
C TYR A 67 9.19 -22.12 -1.70
N PRO A 68 8.92 -21.37 -2.81
CA PRO A 68 9.33 -21.77 -4.15
C PRO A 68 10.84 -21.97 -4.33
N SER A 69 11.67 -21.07 -3.77
CA SER A 69 13.13 -21.15 -3.90
C SER A 69 13.79 -21.99 -2.80
N ARG A 70 13.06 -22.29 -1.72
CA ARG A 70 13.56 -22.92 -0.48
C ARG A 70 14.73 -22.15 0.17
N VAL A 71 14.77 -20.84 -0.05
CA VAL A 71 15.77 -19.95 0.51
C VAL A 71 15.20 -19.23 1.72
N LEU A 72 16.02 -19.10 2.76
CA LEU A 72 15.68 -18.29 3.92
C LEU A 72 15.96 -16.82 3.60
N ASP A 73 14.93 -15.98 3.63
CA ASP A 73 15.05 -14.53 3.38
C ASP A 73 15.76 -13.84 4.56
N GLY A 74 15.63 -14.41 5.75
CA GLY A 74 16.35 -14.01 6.95
C GLY A 74 15.74 -14.59 8.21
N ALA A 75 16.32 -14.24 9.36
CA ALA A 75 15.81 -14.61 10.68
C ALA A 75 16.04 -13.50 11.71
N VAL A 76 15.17 -13.47 12.71
CA VAL A 76 15.29 -12.67 13.93
C VAL A 76 15.49 -13.60 15.11
N THR A 77 16.10 -13.08 16.17
CA THR A 77 16.30 -13.78 17.45
C THR A 77 15.41 -13.13 18.50
N PRO A 78 14.36 -13.83 18.96
CA PRO A 78 13.53 -13.42 20.08
C PRO A 78 14.30 -13.23 21.39
N ALA A 79 13.73 -12.47 22.31
CA ALA A 79 14.36 -12.19 23.60
C ALA A 79 14.37 -13.42 24.54
N SER A 80 13.40 -14.33 24.38
CA SER A 80 13.27 -15.55 25.18
C SER A 80 13.51 -16.82 24.36
N THR A 81 13.36 -17.98 25.01
CA THR A 81 13.41 -19.31 24.39
C THR A 81 12.03 -19.96 24.24
N THR A 82 11.00 -19.34 24.81
CA THR A 82 9.61 -19.76 24.75
C THR A 82 8.84 -18.70 23.98
N PHE A 83 8.82 -18.88 22.67
CA PHE A 83 8.18 -17.95 21.75
C PHE A 83 7.49 -18.68 20.61
N ASP A 84 6.51 -18.02 20.02
CA ASP A 84 5.86 -18.45 18.79
C ASP A 84 5.62 -17.26 17.84
N ILE A 85 5.06 -17.55 16.67
CA ILE A 85 4.70 -16.57 15.66
C ILE A 85 3.18 -16.43 15.56
N LEU A 86 2.71 -15.20 15.58
CA LEU A 86 1.33 -14.84 15.23
C LEU A 86 1.38 -14.11 13.90
N GLN A 87 0.56 -14.53 12.95
CA GLN A 87 0.46 -13.89 11.65
C GLN A 87 -1.01 -13.63 11.33
N ASP A 88 -1.31 -12.36 11.05
CA ASP A 88 -2.59 -11.94 10.49
C ASP A 88 -2.32 -11.14 9.22
N ALA A 89 -2.76 -11.67 8.07
CA ALA A 89 -2.43 -11.14 6.75
C ALA A 89 -0.93 -10.81 6.60
N GLY A 90 -0.61 -9.53 6.40
CA GLY A 90 0.76 -9.01 6.26
C GLY A 90 1.44 -8.63 7.58
N GLU A 91 0.72 -8.68 8.70
CA GLU A 91 1.26 -8.39 10.03
C GLU A 91 1.75 -9.65 10.71
N VAL A 92 2.94 -9.55 11.31
CA VAL A 92 3.64 -10.68 11.89
C VAL A 92 4.20 -10.25 13.23
N PHE A 93 3.97 -11.06 14.25
CA PHE A 93 4.41 -10.81 15.60
C PHE A 93 5.12 -12.04 16.16
N VAL A 94 6.12 -11.80 17.00
CA VAL A 94 6.66 -12.80 17.90
C VAL A 94 5.96 -12.63 19.25
N ASP A 95 5.34 -13.70 19.72
CA ASP A 95 4.80 -13.78 21.08
C ASP A 95 5.84 -14.44 21.98
N ASP A 96 6.27 -13.73 23.02
CA ASP A 96 7.09 -14.26 24.09
C ASP A 96 6.18 -14.65 25.26
N GLU A 97 5.83 -15.94 25.30
CA GLU A 97 4.97 -16.52 26.32
C GLU A 97 5.52 -16.30 27.75
N SER A 98 6.84 -16.28 27.92
CA SER A 98 7.47 -16.12 29.24
C SER A 98 7.49 -14.69 29.74
N GLY A 99 7.67 -13.73 28.83
CA GLY A 99 7.64 -12.29 29.12
C GLY A 99 6.24 -11.70 29.10
N SER A 100 5.26 -12.42 28.52
CA SER A 100 3.95 -11.90 28.15
C SER A 100 4.09 -10.62 27.31
N THR A 101 4.95 -10.68 26.30
CA THR A 101 5.24 -9.55 25.41
C THR A 101 5.05 -9.95 23.95
N LEU A 102 4.60 -8.98 23.16
CA LEU A 102 4.40 -9.11 21.73
C LEU A 102 5.33 -8.16 20.99
N ASN A 103 6.10 -8.68 20.04
CA ASN A 103 7.07 -7.90 19.27
C ASN A 103 6.75 -8.00 17.79
N GLN A 104 6.43 -6.86 17.15
CA GLN A 104 6.16 -6.84 15.72
C GLN A 104 7.43 -7.17 14.92
N VAL A 105 7.32 -8.03 13.92
CA VAL A 105 8.40 -8.32 12.97
C VAL A 105 8.22 -7.43 11.76
N SER A 106 9.26 -6.71 11.36
CA SER A 106 9.32 -5.99 10.08
C SER A 106 9.81 -6.95 8.98
N PRO A 107 8.94 -7.47 8.08
CA PRO A 107 9.35 -8.49 7.11
C PRO A 107 10.38 -7.95 6.10
N ALA A 108 10.27 -6.67 5.75
CA ALA A 108 11.17 -6.02 4.79
C ALA A 108 12.61 -5.87 5.31
N ASN A 109 12.80 -5.80 6.63
CA ASN A 109 14.10 -5.55 7.25
C ASN A 109 14.59 -6.72 8.10
N MET A 110 13.75 -7.75 8.32
CA MET A 110 13.99 -8.85 9.25
C MET A 110 14.49 -8.36 10.61
N ARG A 111 13.66 -7.54 11.27
CA ARG A 111 13.94 -6.93 12.58
C ARG A 111 12.73 -7.01 13.49
N LEU A 112 12.98 -7.17 14.78
CA LEU A 112 11.97 -7.00 15.82
C LEU A 112 11.78 -5.53 16.14
N GLY A 113 10.52 -5.13 16.29
CA GLY A 113 10.11 -3.87 16.88
C GLY A 113 10.28 -3.90 18.40
N GLY A 114 9.77 -2.86 19.06
CA GLY A 114 9.76 -2.80 20.52
C GLY A 114 8.70 -3.72 21.12
N ASP A 115 8.97 -4.18 22.33
CA ASP A 115 8.10 -5.05 23.11
C ASP A 115 6.80 -4.33 23.49
N LYS A 116 5.67 -5.02 23.29
CA LYS A 116 4.38 -4.59 23.80
C LYS A 116 3.89 -5.58 24.84
N GLN A 117 3.70 -5.11 26.07
CA GLN A 117 3.19 -5.96 27.15
C GLN A 117 1.75 -6.41 26.85
N LEU A 118 1.51 -7.71 26.96
CA LEU A 118 0.18 -8.28 26.93
C LEU A 118 -0.52 -8.10 28.29
N PRO A 119 -1.82 -7.77 28.31
CA PRO A 119 -2.58 -7.68 29.55
C PRO A 119 -2.76 -9.09 30.16
N GLY A 120 -2.20 -9.37 31.34
CA GLY A 120 -2.52 -10.54 32.16
C GLY A 120 -2.78 -11.84 31.38
N ALA A 121 -3.89 -12.53 31.68
CA ALA A 121 -4.30 -13.78 31.03
C ALA A 121 -4.83 -13.60 29.59
N ALA A 122 -4.28 -12.67 28.82
CA ALA A 122 -4.62 -12.51 27.41
C ALA A 122 -4.17 -13.76 26.64
N ASP A 123 -5.09 -14.28 25.83
CA ASP A 123 -4.82 -15.31 24.84
C ASP A 123 -4.86 -14.64 23.47
N VAL A 124 -3.82 -14.82 22.67
CA VAL A 124 -3.66 -14.22 21.35
C VAL A 124 -3.48 -15.35 20.33
N SER A 125 -4.30 -15.34 19.28
CA SER A 125 -4.34 -16.38 18.25
C SER A 125 -4.59 -15.78 16.87
#